data_AF-A0A317NX41-F1
#
_entry.id   AF-A0A317NX41-F1
#
_cell.length_a   1.000
_cell.length_b   1.000
_cell.length_c   1.000
_cell.angle_alpha   90.00
_cell.angle_beta   90.00
_cell.angle_gamma   90.00
#
_symmetry.space_group_name_H-M   'P 1'
#
loop_
_entity.id
_entity.type
_entity.pdbx_description
1 polymer ?
#
loop_
_entity_poly.entity_id
_entity_poly.type
_entity_poly.pdbx_seq_one_letter_code
_entity_poly.pdbx_strand_id
1 'polypeptide(L)' 'MRRLALAVLPLALVMALGLAGCGQKGPLYLPDDEQAAEQYGPRDADNAPDDSET' A
#
# COMPACT_ATOMS: atom_id res chain seq x y z
N MET A 1 9.35 9.29 -35.66
CA MET A 1 9.60 7.93 -35.13
C MET A 1 10.70 7.91 -34.05
N ARG A 2 11.97 8.18 -34.40
CA ARG A 2 13.12 8.03 -33.47
C ARG A 2 13.12 8.99 -32.26
N ARG A 3 12.57 10.20 -32.45
CA ARG A 3 12.42 11.20 -31.37
C ARG A 3 11.31 10.85 -30.37
N LEU A 4 10.25 10.18 -30.83
CA LEU A 4 9.18 9.67 -29.97
C LEU A 4 9.72 8.52 -29.09
N ALA A 5 10.52 7.61 -29.67
CA ALA A 5 11.15 6.53 -28.91
C ALA A 5 12.06 7.04 -27.78
N LEU A 6 12.81 8.13 -28.02
CA LEU A 6 13.66 8.77 -27.01
C LEU A 6 12.87 9.45 -25.88
N ALA A 7 11.65 9.93 -26.15
CA ALA A 7 10.80 10.57 -25.15
C ALA A 7 10.04 9.57 -24.27
N VAL A 8 9.71 8.39 -24.81
CA VAL A 8 8.93 7.35 -24.11
C VAL A 8 9.83 6.47 -23.24
N LEU A 9 11.10 6.30 -23.60
CA LEU A 9 12.08 5.49 -22.88
C LEU A 9 12.23 5.85 -21.38
N PRO A 10 12.40 7.13 -20.97
CA PRO A 10 12.52 7.47 -19.56
C PRO A 10 11.23 7.24 -18.78
N LEU A 11 10.06 7.47 -19.39
CA LEU A 11 8.77 7.24 -18.75
C LEU A 11 8.53 5.75 -18.47
N ALA A 12 8.86 4.89 -19.44
CA ALA A 12 8.78 3.44 -19.27
C ALA A 12 9.74 2.93 -18.19
N LEU A 13 10.96 3.50 -18.12
CA LEU A 13 11.95 3.16 -17.10
C LEU A 13 11.44 3.49 -15.68
N VAL A 14 10.92 4.70 -15.47
CA VAL A 14 10.38 5.12 -14.17
C VAL A 14 9.21 4.23 -13.75
N MET A 15 8.32 3.89 -14.69
CA MET A 15 7.19 3.02 -14.41
C MET A 15 7.66 1.62 -14.02
N ALA A 16 8.62 1.04 -14.74
CA ALA A 16 9.18 -0.28 -14.44
C ALA A 16 9.86 -0.32 -13.04
N LEU A 17 10.59 0.73 -12.66
CA LEU A 17 11.19 0.83 -11.32
C LEU A 17 10.13 0.98 -10.23
N GLY A 18 9.07 1.75 -10.48
CA GLY A 18 7.94 1.89 -9.54
C GLY A 18 7.18 0.58 -9.32
N LEU A 19 6.95 -0.20 -10.39
CA LEU A 19 6.31 -1.50 -10.29
C LEU A 19 7.22 -2.54 -9.62
N ALA A 20 8.53 -2.52 -9.92
CA ALA A 20 9.49 -3.39 -9.23
C ALA A 20 9.64 -3.01 -7.74
N GLY A 21 9.47 -1.73 -7.39
CA GLY A 21 9.45 -1.26 -6.01
C GLY A 21 8.14 -1.53 -5.25
N CYS A 22 7.00 -1.58 -5.96
CA CYS A 22 5.70 -1.97 -5.41
C CYS A 22 5.62 -3.48 -5.17
N GLY A 23 6.31 -3.94 -4.13
CA GLY A 23 6.36 -5.36 -3.73
C GLY A 23 7.74 -5.84 -3.30
N GLN A 24 8.78 -5.02 -3.54
CA GLN A 24 10.13 -5.24 -3.04
C GLN A 24 10.33 -4.71 -1.61
N LYS A 25 9.39 -3.88 -1.10
CA LYS A 25 9.16 -3.76 0.33
C LYS A 25 8.65 -5.13 0.77
N GLY A 26 9.49 -5.90 1.47
CA GLY A 26 9.37 -7.35 1.70
C GLY A 26 8.01 -7.81 2.28
N PRO A 27 7.85 -9.11 2.62
CA PRO A 27 6.58 -9.62 3.13
C PRO A 27 6.09 -8.67 4.22
N LEU A 28 4.84 -8.20 4.07
CA LEU A 28 4.19 -7.36 5.07
C LEU A 28 4.47 -8.03 6.42
N TYR A 29 5.23 -7.34 7.29
CA TYR A 29 5.54 -7.89 8.60
C TYR A 29 4.20 -8.10 9.31
N LEU A 30 3.81 -9.36 9.41
CA LEU A 30 2.59 -9.79 10.06
C LEU A 30 3.03 -10.30 11.43
N PRO A 31 2.88 -9.50 12.50
CA PRO A 31 3.17 -9.96 13.84
C PRO A 31 2.26 -11.13 14.21
N ASP A 32 2.72 -11.96 15.15
CA ASP A 32 1.88 -13.00 15.76
C ASP A 32 0.64 -12.38 16.43
N ASP A 33 -0.46 -13.13 16.53
CA ASP A 33 -1.77 -12.63 16.96
C ASP A 33 -1.70 -11.92 18.33
N GLU A 34 -0.89 -12.44 19.25
CA GLU A 34 -0.67 -11.84 20.57
C GLU A 34 0.01 -10.46 20.46
N GLN A 35 1.05 -10.35 19.63
CA GLN A 35 1.79 -9.09 19.42
C GLN A 35 0.95 -8.05 18.68
N ALA A 36 0.07 -8.49 17.77
CA ALA A 36 -0.87 -7.62 17.08
C ALA A 36 -1.90 -7.04 18.07
N ALA A 37 -2.41 -7.88 18.97
CA ALA A 37 -3.36 -7.49 20.00
C ALA A 37 -2.75 -6.49 21.00
N GLU A 38 -1.50 -6.68 21.41
CA GLU A 38 -0.79 -5.74 22.29
C GLU A 38 -0.54 -4.37 21.62
N GLN A 39 -0.14 -4.38 20.34
CA GLN A 39 0.29 -3.16 19.65
C GLN A 39 -0.87 -2.35 19.06
N TYR A 40 -1.92 -3.02 18.57
CA TYR A 40 -3.02 -2.35 17.87
C TYR A 40 -4.35 -2.42 18.62
N GLY A 41 -4.48 -3.32 19.61
CA GLY A 41 -5.70 -3.48 20.41
C GLY A 41 -6.96 -3.75 19.58
N PRO A 42 -8.10 -4.06 20.22
CA PRO A 42 -9.38 -4.10 19.52
C PRO A 42 -9.73 -2.70 19.01
N ARG A 43 -9.69 -2.48 17.69
CA ARG A 43 -10.06 -1.21 17.05
C ARG A 43 -11.55 -1.10 16.70
N ASP A 44 -12.33 -2.12 17.01
CA ASP A 44 -13.70 -2.30 16.51
C ASP A 44 -14.80 -1.76 17.44
N ALA A 45 -14.46 -1.18 18.61
CA ALA A 45 -15.47 -0.66 19.53
C ALA A 45 -15.79 0.85 19.35
N ASP A 46 -14.91 1.63 18.72
CA ASP A 46 -15.02 3.11 18.73
C ASP A 46 -15.35 3.74 17.36
N ASN A 47 -15.52 2.96 16.28
CA ASN A 47 -15.82 3.50 14.95
C ASN A 47 -16.98 2.77 14.23
N ALA A 48 -17.98 2.30 14.99
CA ALA A 48 -19.29 2.12 14.37
C ALA A 48 -19.83 3.53 14.03
N PRO A 49 -20.09 3.86 12.75
CA PRO A 49 -20.85 5.07 12.46
C PRO A 49 -22.17 4.99 13.24
N ASP A 50 -22.46 6.05 13.99
CA ASP A 50 -23.73 6.22 14.69
C ASP A 50 -24.80 6.58 13.65
N ASP A 51 -25.27 5.58 12.90
CA ASP A 51 -26.42 5.70 12.02
C ASP A 51 -27.72 5.46 12.81
N SER A 52 -28.02 6.34 13.76
CA SER A 52 -29.37 6.47 14.32
C SER A 52 -29.67 7.87 14.88
N GLU A 53 -30.03 8.80 14.00
CA GLU A 53 -30.98 9.87 14.36
C GLU A 53 -32.09 9.91 13.30
N THR A 54 -33.28 9.43 13.70
CA THR A 54 -34.56 9.60 12.99
C THR A 54 -35.49 10.40 13.90
#